data_AF-A0A2W6T0Y6-F1
#
_entry.id   AF-A0A2W6T0Y6-F1
#
_cell.length_a   1.000
_cell.length_b   1.000
_cell.length_c   1.000
_cell.angle_alpha   90.00
_cell.angle_beta   90.00
_cell.angle_gamma   90.00
#
_symmetry.space_group_name_H-M   'P 1'
#
loop_
_entity.id
_entity.type
_entity.pdbx_description
1 polymer ?
#
loop_
_entity_poly.entity_id
_entity_poly.type
_entity_poly.pdbx_seq_one_letter_code
_entity_poly.pdbx_strand_id
1 'polypeptide(L)'
;MARAATGRRARDWRRAMSDNVAYALLVYTGLQIFVTVHALREGMSSLLPYFALGVLVAAIIPACRWFERRWLGLSDSAAADPALRGAFRRDQALLWLMAIALPLALTLLFRLLFGSE
;
A
#
# COMPACT_ATOMS: atom_id res chain seq x y z
N MET A 1 19.99 19.28 21.76
CA MET A 1 20.57 19.87 20.53
C MET A 1 20.17 19.03 19.33
N ALA A 2 19.38 19.63 18.44
CA ALA A 2 18.84 19.02 17.24
C ALA A 2 19.97 18.63 16.27
N ARG A 3 19.97 17.37 15.82
CA ARG A 3 20.82 16.95 14.68
C ARG A 3 20.19 17.45 13.39
N ALA A 4 20.55 18.68 13.01
CA ALA A 4 20.42 19.14 11.64
C ALA A 4 21.43 18.35 10.77
N ALA A 5 21.01 17.19 10.27
CA ALA A 5 21.78 16.43 9.29
C ALA A 5 21.55 17.02 7.90
N THR A 6 22.19 18.15 7.62
CA THR A 6 22.33 18.72 6.27
C THR A 6 23.45 17.98 5.53
N GLY A 7 23.27 16.68 5.34
CA GLY A 7 24.07 15.88 4.42
C GLY A 7 23.23 15.66 3.18
N ARG A 8 23.77 15.99 2.00
CA ARG A 8 23.21 15.60 0.70
C ARG A 8 22.83 14.13 0.77
N ARG A 9 21.54 13.80 1.01
CA ARG A 9 21.12 12.42 1.25
C ARG A 9 21.59 11.64 0.04
N ALA A 10 22.62 10.81 0.23
CA ALA A 10 22.99 9.81 -0.74
C ALA A 10 21.68 9.09 -1.05
N ARG A 11 21.31 9.10 -2.32
CA ARG A 11 20.04 8.53 -2.77
C ARG A 11 20.01 7.09 -2.28
N ASP A 12 18.99 6.74 -1.52
CA ASP A 12 18.82 5.39 -0.99
C ASP A 12 17.42 4.91 -1.38
N TRP A 13 17.38 4.10 -2.43
CA TRP A 13 16.15 3.53 -2.95
C TRP A 13 15.47 2.59 -1.94
N ARG A 14 16.23 1.94 -1.05
CA ARG A 14 15.66 1.02 -0.05
C ARG A 14 14.81 1.80 0.93
N ARG A 15 15.39 2.87 1.49
CA ARG A 15 14.70 3.74 2.44
C ARG A 15 13.49 4.40 1.79
N ALA A 16 13.66 4.94 0.58
CA ALA A 16 12.56 5.56 -0.14
C ALA A 16 11.41 4.58 -0.41
N MET A 17 11.70 3.32 -0.73
CA MET A 17 10.66 2.30 -0.95
C MET A 17 9.95 1.94 0.36
N SER A 18 10.71 1.76 1.45
CA SER A 18 10.14 1.49 2.78
C SER A 18 9.20 2.60 3.23
N ASP A 19 9.60 3.87 3.04
CA ASP A 19 8.76 5.02 3.34
C ASP A 19 7.47 4.98 2.49
N ASN A 20 7.57 4.67 1.19
CA ASN A 20 6.38 4.52 0.33
C ASN A 20 5.45 3.39 0.79
N VAL A 21 5.99 2.23 1.20
CA VAL A 21 5.18 1.12 1.73
C VAL A 21 4.44 1.54 2.99
N ALA A 22 5.11 2.24 3.91
CA ALA A 22 4.48 2.76 5.13
C ALA A 22 3.35 3.76 4.82
N TYR A 23 3.60 4.73 3.93
CA TYR A 23 2.57 5.68 3.52
C TYR A 23 1.41 5.01 2.78
N ALA A 24 1.71 4.04 1.91
CA ALA A 24 0.70 3.29 1.19
C ALA A 24 -0.20 2.49 2.15
N LEU A 25 0.37 1.85 3.18
CA LEU A 25 -0.41 1.16 4.22
C LEU A 25 -1.30 2.11 5.01
N LEU A 26 -0.81 3.31 5.33
CA LEU A 26 -1.61 4.33 6.01
C LEU A 26 -2.79 4.78 5.16
N VAL A 27 -2.56 5.09 3.88
CA VAL A 27 -3.61 5.50 2.94
C VAL A 27 -4.60 4.36 2.70
N TYR A 28 -4.10 3.15 2.47
CA TYR A 28 -4.91 1.95 2.33
C TYR A 28 -5.85 1.76 3.52
N THR A 29 -5.31 1.88 4.75
CA THR A 29 -6.09 1.73 5.99
C THR A 29 -7.11 2.85 6.14
N GLY A 30 -6.73 4.09 5.85
CA GLY A 30 -7.64 5.24 5.85
C GLY A 30 -8.80 5.04 4.89
N LEU A 31 -8.51 4.66 3.63
CA LEU A 31 -9.52 4.35 2.63
C LEU A 31 -10.43 3.20 3.08
N GLN A 32 -9.85 2.14 3.65
CA GLN A 32 -10.63 0.99 4.11
C GLN A 32 -11.60 1.37 5.23
N ILE A 33 -11.19 2.22 6.17
CA ILE A 33 -12.07 2.69 7.26
C ILE A 33 -13.15 3.65 6.72
N PHE A 34 -12.77 4.65 5.93
CA PHE A 34 -13.72 5.70 5.51
C PHE A 34 -14.62 5.28 4.37
N VAL A 35 -14.11 4.54 3.39
CA VAL A 35 -14.87 4.15 2.19
C VAL A 35 -15.48 2.78 2.39
N THR A 36 -14.65 1.77 2.69
CA THR A 36 -15.09 0.37 2.71
C THR A 36 -16.00 0.09 3.89
N VAL A 37 -15.61 0.46 5.13
CA VAL A 37 -16.48 0.23 6.31
C VAL A 37 -17.75 1.09 6.25
N HIS A 38 -17.70 2.33 5.76
CA HIS A 38 -18.90 3.15 5.61
C HIS A 38 -19.91 2.52 4.65
N ALA A 39 -19.46 2.10 3.47
CA ALA A 39 -20.31 1.41 2.49
C ALA A 39 -20.84 0.07 3.01
N LEU A 40 -20.07 -0.64 3.84
CA LEU A 40 -20.47 -1.93 4.42
C LEU A 40 -21.49 -1.80 5.56
N ARG A 41 -21.59 -0.64 6.22
CA ARG A 41 -22.58 -0.39 7.28
C ARG A 41 -23.97 -0.11 6.72
N GLU A 42 -24.07 0.28 5.47
CA GLU A 42 -25.33 0.47 4.75
C GLU A 42 -25.80 -0.90 4.22
N GLY A 43 -26.63 -1.61 4.99
CA GLY A 43 -27.47 -2.70 4.47
C GLY A 43 -26.88 -4.12 4.47
N MET A 44 -25.68 -4.39 5.01
CA MET A 44 -25.07 -5.73 4.97
C MET A 44 -25.09 -6.49 6.30
N SER A 45 -25.20 -7.82 6.22
CA SER A 45 -25.13 -8.74 7.37
C SER A 45 -23.84 -8.57 8.18
N SER A 46 -23.90 -8.83 9.49
CA SER A 46 -22.84 -8.50 10.44
C SER A 46 -21.49 -9.20 10.20
N LEU A 47 -21.43 -10.29 9.43
CA LEU A 47 -20.20 -11.10 9.28
C LEU A 47 -19.36 -10.76 8.04
N LEU A 48 -20.01 -10.35 6.94
CA LEU A 48 -19.36 -10.10 5.64
C LEU A 48 -18.23 -9.04 5.71
N PRO A 49 -18.41 -7.90 6.41
CA PRO A 49 -17.38 -6.87 6.54
C PRO A 49 -16.07 -7.37 7.16
N TYR A 50 -16.16 -8.33 8.09
CA TYR A 50 -14.98 -8.91 8.75
C TYR A 50 -14.27 -9.92 7.84
N PHE A 51 -15.01 -10.72 7.08
CA PHE A 51 -14.42 -11.60 6.06
C PHE A 51 -13.70 -10.80 4.97
N ALA A 52 -14.34 -9.74 4.48
CA ALA A 52 -13.78 -8.78 3.54
C ALA A 52 -12.44 -8.21 4.02
N LEU A 53 -12.38 -7.76 5.28
CA LEU A 53 -11.16 -7.29 5.93
C LEU A 53 -10.08 -8.37 5.95
N GLY A 54 -10.43 -9.62 6.28
CA GLY A 54 -9.50 -10.75 6.27
C GLY A 54 -8.87 -11.00 4.90
N VAL A 55 -9.69 -11.04 3.83
CA VAL A 55 -9.21 -11.19 2.44
C VAL A 55 -8.26 -10.06 2.05
N LEU A 56 -8.61 -8.84 2.42
CA LEU A 56 -7.83 -7.63 2.13
C LEU A 56 -6.47 -7.63 2.82
N VAL A 57 -6.43 -8.01 4.11
CA VAL A 57 -5.18 -8.18 4.87
C VAL A 57 -4.33 -9.30 4.25
N ALA A 58 -4.94 -10.42 3.89
CA ALA A 58 -4.26 -11.53 3.24
C ALA A 58 -3.67 -11.15 1.87
N ALA A 59 -4.23 -10.17 1.17
CA ALA A 59 -3.73 -9.68 -0.11
C ALA A 59 -2.62 -8.60 0.04
N ILE A 60 -2.80 -7.64 0.94
CA ILE A 60 -1.87 -6.50 1.07
C ILE A 60 -0.53 -6.93 1.70
N ILE A 61 -0.52 -7.87 2.64
CA ILE A 61 0.71 -8.32 3.31
C ILE A 61 1.71 -8.95 2.32
N PRO A 62 1.32 -9.93 1.47
CA PRO A 62 2.21 -10.48 0.44
C PRO A 62 2.74 -9.42 -0.52
N ALA A 63 1.89 -8.45 -0.90
CA ALA A 63 2.27 -7.36 -1.78
C ALA A 63 3.37 -6.50 -1.16
N CYS A 64 3.18 -6.03 0.08
CA CYS A 64 4.18 -5.27 0.83
C CYS A 64 5.49 -6.05 0.96
N ARG A 65 5.42 -7.34 1.36
CA ARG A 65 6.62 -8.18 1.48
C ARG A 65 7.34 -8.40 0.16
N TRP A 66 6.62 -8.46 -0.96
CA TRP A 66 7.23 -8.59 -2.29
C TRP A 66 8.02 -7.34 -2.67
N PHE A 67 7.42 -6.16 -2.50
CA PHE A 67 8.10 -4.88 -2.74
C PHE A 67 9.31 -4.70 -1.81
N GLU A 68 9.15 -5.02 -0.52
CA GLU A 68 10.25 -4.92 0.44
C GLU A 68 11.42 -5.83 0.06
N ARG A 69 11.18 -7.12 -0.20
CA ARG A 69 12.25 -8.06 -0.59
C ARG A 69 13.02 -7.59 -1.81
N ARG A 70 12.32 -7.00 -2.80
CA ARG A 70 12.95 -6.52 -4.04
C ARG A 70 13.90 -5.34 -3.81
N TRP A 71 13.55 -4.41 -2.92
CA TRP A 71 14.32 -3.16 -2.73
C TRP A 71 15.26 -3.22 -1.54
N LEU A 72 14.84 -3.80 -0.40
CA LEU A 72 15.68 -3.91 0.79
C LEU A 72 16.86 -4.87 0.61
N GLY A 73 16.78 -5.81 -0.35
CA GLY A 73 17.87 -6.74 -0.66
C GLY A 73 19.01 -6.19 -1.51
N LEU A 74 18.96 -4.91 -1.93
CA LEU A 74 20.01 -4.31 -2.75
C LEU A 74 21.33 -4.18 -1.97
N SER A 75 22.48 -4.14 -2.65
CA SER A 75 23.78 -3.76 -2.07
C SER A 75 23.94 -2.23 -1.99
N ASP A 76 24.87 -1.70 -1.18
CA ASP A 76 24.92 -0.25 -0.90
C ASP A 76 25.24 0.58 -2.15
N SER A 77 26.05 0.03 -3.04
CA SER A 77 26.30 0.62 -4.36
C SER A 77 25.03 0.65 -5.22
N ALA A 78 24.25 -0.44 -5.23
CA ALA A 78 23.01 -0.52 -6.00
C ALA A 78 21.91 0.40 -5.41
N ALA A 79 21.85 0.57 -4.09
CA ALA A 79 20.88 1.45 -3.44
C ALA A 79 21.03 2.93 -3.84
N ALA A 80 22.23 3.34 -4.27
CA ALA A 80 22.52 4.68 -4.77
C ALA A 80 22.52 4.82 -6.30
N ASP A 81 22.39 3.72 -7.04
CA ASP A 81 22.49 3.70 -8.50
C ASP A 81 21.32 4.47 -9.16
N PRO A 82 21.58 5.56 -9.90
CA PRO A 82 20.55 6.29 -10.62
C PRO A 82 19.82 5.46 -11.69
N ALA A 83 20.43 4.40 -12.23
CA ALA A 83 19.83 3.56 -13.26
C ALA A 83 18.55 2.84 -12.78
N LEU A 84 18.46 2.54 -11.47
CA LEU A 84 17.29 1.91 -10.87
C LEU A 84 16.07 2.83 -10.75
N ARG A 85 16.20 4.14 -11.07
CA ARG A 85 15.11 5.11 -10.97
C ARG A 85 13.87 4.71 -11.77
N GLY A 86 14.05 4.16 -12.97
CA GLY A 86 12.92 3.72 -13.80
C GLY A 86 12.14 2.58 -13.14
N ALA A 87 12.87 1.56 -12.67
CA ALA A 87 12.30 0.44 -11.94
C ALA A 87 11.60 0.89 -10.64
N PHE A 88 12.21 1.83 -9.92
CA PHE A 88 11.65 2.39 -8.67
C PHE A 88 10.31 3.07 -8.93
N ARG A 89 10.22 3.94 -9.95
CA ARG A 89 8.97 4.65 -10.27
C ARG A 89 7.86 3.70 -10.66
N ARG A 90 8.17 2.63 -11.41
CA ARG A 90 7.17 1.62 -11.78
C ARG A 90 6.63 0.90 -10.55
N ASP A 91 7.51 0.47 -9.66
CA ASP A 91 7.12 -0.25 -8.45
C ASP A 91 6.37 0.65 -7.47
N GLN A 92 6.81 1.90 -7.32
CA GLN A 92 6.08 2.91 -6.57
C GLN A 92 4.67 3.08 -7.13
N ALA A 93 4.51 3.23 -8.45
CA ALA A 93 3.19 3.37 -9.07
C ALA A 93 2.32 2.12 -8.84
N LEU A 94 2.88 0.92 -8.97
CA LEU A 94 2.16 -0.33 -8.72
C LEU A 94 1.73 -0.46 -7.24
N LEU A 95 2.60 -0.12 -6.30
CA LEU A 95 2.29 -0.12 -4.87
C LEU A 95 1.10 0.80 -4.56
N TRP A 96 1.16 2.05 -5.06
CA TRP A 96 0.10 3.02 -4.85
C TRP A 96 -1.20 2.62 -5.55
N LEU A 97 -1.11 2.07 -6.77
CA LEU A 97 -2.26 1.53 -7.47
C LEU A 97 -2.92 0.42 -6.65
N MET A 98 -2.17 -0.54 -6.12
CA MET A 98 -2.74 -1.62 -5.30
C MET A 98 -3.33 -1.11 -4.00
N ALA A 99 -2.65 -0.20 -3.29
CA ALA A 99 -3.11 0.37 -2.03
C ALA A 99 -4.45 1.11 -2.16
N ILE A 100 -4.72 1.73 -3.32
CA ILE A 100 -5.97 2.43 -3.59
C ILE A 100 -6.99 1.49 -4.23
N ALA A 101 -6.59 0.71 -5.23
CA ALA A 101 -7.50 -0.12 -6.02
C ALA A 101 -8.08 -1.28 -5.20
N LEU A 102 -7.31 -1.92 -4.31
CA LEU A 102 -7.82 -3.03 -3.51
C LEU A 102 -9.04 -2.66 -2.65
N PRO A 103 -9.00 -1.62 -1.78
CA PRO A 103 -10.16 -1.26 -0.97
C PRO A 103 -11.32 -0.77 -1.84
N LEU A 104 -11.07 -0.02 -2.93
CA LEU A 104 -12.11 0.46 -3.82
C LEU A 104 -12.78 -0.66 -4.62
N ALA A 105 -11.99 -1.57 -5.22
CA ALA A 105 -12.48 -2.69 -5.99
C ALA A 105 -13.34 -3.61 -5.12
N LEU A 106 -12.93 -3.86 -3.87
CA LEU A 106 -13.73 -4.65 -2.95
C LEU A 106 -15.03 -3.93 -2.57
N THR A 107 -14.96 -2.63 -2.29
CA THR A 107 -16.16 -1.82 -1.98
C THR A 107 -17.15 -1.85 -3.14
N LEU A 108 -16.65 -1.68 -4.38
CA LEU A 108 -17.46 -1.71 -5.58
C LEU A 108 -18.05 -3.11 -5.80
N LEU A 109 -17.26 -4.17 -5.64
CA LEU A 109 -17.72 -5.54 -5.74
C LEU A 109 -18.88 -5.80 -4.77
N PHE A 110 -18.77 -5.37 -3.51
CA PHE A 110 -19.86 -5.51 -2.55
C PHE A 110 -21.10 -4.72 -2.95
N ARG A 111 -20.93 -3.45 -3.37
CA ARG A 111 -22.06 -2.65 -3.83
C ARG A 111 -22.76 -3.26 -5.04
N LEU A 112 -22.03 -3.85 -5.98
CA LEU A 112 -22.63 -4.49 -7.16
C LEU A 112 -23.35 -5.79 -6.81
N LEU A 113 -22.81 -6.58 -5.88
CA LEU A 113 -23.40 -7.86 -5.49
C LEU A 113 -24.58 -7.72 -4.52
N PHE A 114 -24.61 -6.68 -3.68
CA PHE A 114 -25.55 -6.56 -2.56
C PHE A 114 -26.32 -5.23 -2.51
N GLY A 115 -25.94 -4.21 -3.30
CA GLY A 115 -26.59 -2.90 -3.31
C GLY A 115 -27.76 -2.76 -4.27
N SER A 116 -28.31 -3.88 -4.76
CA SER A 116 -29.49 -3.91 -5.67
C SER A 116 -30.76 -4.46 -5.01
N GLU A 117 -30.70 -4.72 -3.70
CA GLU A 117 -31.84 -5.09 -2.83
C GLU A 117 -32.26 -3.88 -1.99
#